data_AF-D3HTU7-F1
#
_entry.id   AF-D3HTU7-F1
#
_cell.length_a   1.000
_cell.length_b   1.000
_cell.length_c   1.000
_cell.angle_alpha   90.00
_cell.angle_beta   90.00
_cell.angle_gamma   90.00
#
_symmetry.space_group_name_H-M   'P 1'
#
loop_
_entity.id
_entity.type
_entity.pdbx_description
1 polymer ?
#
loop_
_entity_poly.entity_id
_entity_poly.type
_entity_poly.pdbx_seq_one_letter_code
_entity_poly.pdbx_strand_id
1 'polypeptide(L)'
;MIVIQPKTVSEQLLYTTVRIVGETGTGTGFFFKYKLNNSTEIQFILTNKHVVDGNKSLRLKFHEAQTKLDIREVSNQSFELGVNIDHNMWFPHPKPDIDLGAILFAPIQQHAQNIMNKDIYGIFLDDSLIKDDVTLQLESDVSDDILMIGYPIGLWDDINNFPIVRKGITAILL
;
A
#
# COMPACT_ATOMS: atom_id res chain seq x y z
N MET A 1 22.38 -1.31 -4.06
CA MET A 1 21.15 -0.69 -3.54
C MET A 1 20.91 0.58 -4.36
N ILE A 2 19.77 0.67 -5.03
CA ILE A 2 19.37 1.81 -5.85
C ILE A 2 18.56 2.76 -4.97
N VAL A 3 18.85 4.05 -5.10
CA VAL A 3 18.15 5.12 -4.37
C VAL A 3 17.23 5.82 -5.35
N ILE A 4 15.93 5.77 -5.09
CA ILE A 4 14.93 6.52 -5.85
C ILE A 4 14.38 7.60 -4.92
N GLN A 5 14.71 8.85 -5.20
CA GLN A 5 14.00 9.96 -4.56
C GLN A 5 12.79 10.27 -5.44
N PRO A 6 11.55 10.11 -4.95
CA PRO A 6 10.37 10.10 -5.81
C PRO A 6 10.02 11.51 -6.31
N LYS A 7 10.53 11.87 -7.50
CA LYS A 7 10.33 13.18 -8.13
C LYS A 7 9.24 13.13 -9.20
N THR A 8 9.08 12.00 -9.85
CA THR A 8 8.07 11.74 -10.88
C THR A 8 6.91 10.92 -10.32
N VAL A 9 5.76 10.94 -11.01
CA VAL A 9 4.59 10.13 -10.62
C VAL A 9 4.94 8.64 -10.57
N SER A 10 5.65 8.13 -11.59
CA SER A 10 6.05 6.72 -11.62
C SER A 10 6.95 6.31 -10.46
N GLU A 11 7.87 7.18 -10.03
CA GLU A 11 8.70 6.92 -8.86
C GLU A 11 7.91 7.03 -7.56
N GLN A 12 6.95 7.96 -7.47
CA GLN A 12 6.05 8.07 -6.31
C GLN A 12 5.22 6.80 -6.13
N LEU A 13 4.73 6.21 -7.23
CA LEU A 13 3.98 4.95 -7.18
C LEU A 13 4.77 3.82 -6.49
N LEU A 14 6.10 3.77 -6.62
CA LEU A 14 6.91 2.76 -5.92
C LEU A 14 6.76 2.81 -4.39
N TYR A 15 6.38 3.97 -3.85
CA TYR A 15 6.20 4.19 -2.41
C TYR A 15 4.74 4.22 -1.96
N THR A 16 3.78 3.90 -2.84
CA THR A 16 2.36 3.81 -2.47
C THR A 16 1.95 2.42 -1.99
N THR A 17 2.85 1.44 -2.11
CA THR A 17 2.56 0.05 -1.76
C THR A 17 3.44 -0.47 -0.64
N VAL A 18 2.91 -1.45 0.11
CA VAL A 18 3.63 -2.22 1.12
C VAL A 18 3.44 -3.70 0.84
N ARG A 19 4.51 -4.47 1.01
CA ARG A 19 4.44 -5.93 0.88
C ARG A 19 3.91 -6.53 2.18
N ILE A 20 2.90 -7.37 2.07
CA ILE A 20 2.29 -8.10 3.18
C ILE A 20 2.66 -9.57 3.03
N VAL A 21 3.19 -10.18 4.09
CA VAL A 21 3.54 -11.60 4.14
C VAL A 21 2.80 -12.25 5.30
N GLY A 22 1.84 -13.10 4.98
CA GLY A 22 1.16 -13.98 5.93
C GLY A 22 1.84 -15.35 6.04
N GLU A 23 1.22 -16.24 6.80
CA GLU A 23 1.57 -17.65 6.89
C GLU A 23 1.20 -18.41 5.61
N THR A 24 0.09 -18.01 4.98
CA THR A 24 -0.53 -18.73 3.84
C THR A 24 -0.18 -18.13 2.49
N GLY A 25 0.48 -16.96 2.44
CA GLY A 25 0.83 -16.31 1.18
C GLY A 25 1.38 -14.90 1.35
N THR A 26 1.53 -14.22 0.21
CA THR A 26 2.00 -12.84 0.13
C THR A 26 0.99 -11.99 -0.63
N GLY A 27 0.84 -10.73 -0.24
CA GLY A 27 -0.04 -9.78 -0.91
C GLY A 27 0.52 -8.38 -0.97
N THR A 28 -0.28 -7.49 -1.56
CA THR A 28 0.02 -6.07 -1.69
C THR A 28 -0.94 -5.28 -0.83
N GLY A 29 -0.41 -4.35 -0.05
CA GLY A 29 -1.18 -3.29 0.60
C GLY A 29 -0.92 -1.95 -0.07
N PHE A 30 -1.91 -1.07 -0.08
CA PHE A 30 -1.80 0.30 -0.58
C PHE A 30 -1.97 1.30 0.55
N PHE A 31 -1.03 2.23 0.70
CA PHE A 31 -1.18 3.34 1.63
C PHE A 31 -2.29 4.27 1.15
N PHE A 32 -3.31 4.44 1.99
CA PHE A 32 -4.48 5.24 1.66
C PHE A 32 -4.88 6.12 2.85
N LYS A 33 -5.28 7.35 2.56
CA LYS A 33 -5.78 8.30 3.55
C LYS A 33 -7.16 8.79 3.14
N TYR A 34 -7.99 9.05 4.13
CA TYR A 34 -9.31 9.60 3.94
C TYR A 34 -9.54 10.78 4.87
N LYS A 35 -9.95 11.91 4.32
CA LYS A 35 -10.28 13.10 5.11
C LYS A 35 -11.74 13.03 5.54
N LEU A 36 -11.97 12.82 6.83
CA LEU A 36 -13.30 12.86 7.41
C LEU A 36 -13.84 14.30 7.49
N ASN A 37 -12.96 15.26 7.76
CA ASN A 37 -13.25 16.69 7.84
C ASN A 37 -11.93 17.48 7.75
N ASN A 38 -12.01 18.80 7.84
CA ASN A 38 -10.84 19.70 7.73
C ASN A 38 -9.74 19.43 8.77
N SER A 39 -10.07 18.76 9.88
CA SER A 39 -9.17 18.57 11.02
C SER A 39 -8.77 17.11 11.23
N THR A 40 -9.44 16.17 10.55
CA THR A 40 -9.34 14.73 10.83
C THR A 40 -9.08 13.95 9.56
N GLU A 41 -7.94 13.27 9.54
CA GLU A 41 -7.54 12.34 8.48
C GLU A 41 -7.32 10.95 9.11
N ILE A 42 -7.83 9.91 8.46
CA ILE A 42 -7.57 8.52 8.83
C ILE A 42 -6.67 7.92 7.77
N GLN A 43 -5.63 7.21 8.23
CA GLN A 43 -4.69 6.50 7.39
C GLN A 43 -4.82 5.00 7.58
N PHE A 44 -4.80 4.26 6.48
CA PHE A 44 -4.94 2.82 6.45
C PHE A 44 -4.15 2.20 5.30
N ILE A 45 -3.95 0.89 5.40
CA ILE A 45 -3.44 0.04 4.32
C ILE A 45 -4.64 -0.71 3.73
N LEU A 46 -4.97 -0.44 2.47
CA LEU A 46 -5.99 -1.18 1.74
C LEU A 46 -5.40 -2.46 1.16
N THR A 47 -6.08 -3.58 1.33
CA THR A 47 -5.67 -4.87 0.76
C THR A 47 -6.86 -5.81 0.60
N ASN A 48 -6.65 -6.95 -0.07
CA ASN A 48 -7.68 -7.97 -0.23
C ASN A 48 -7.91 -8.74 1.08
N LYS A 49 -9.14 -9.21 1.30
CA LYS A 49 -9.47 -10.00 2.50
C LYS A 49 -8.67 -11.30 2.53
N HIS A 50 -8.54 -11.98 1.40
CA HIS A 50 -7.80 -13.25 1.34
C HIS A 50 -6.30 -13.12 1.70
N VAL A 51 -5.73 -11.90 1.66
CA VAL A 51 -4.33 -11.65 2.08
C VAL A 51 -4.21 -11.63 3.61
N VAL A 52 -5.27 -11.22 4.30
CA VAL A 52 -5.28 -11.00 5.76
C VAL A 52 -5.98 -12.16 6.47
N ASP A 53 -7.19 -12.49 6.03
CA ASP A 53 -8.04 -13.49 6.66
C ASP A 53 -7.34 -14.86 6.72
N GLY A 54 -7.42 -15.51 7.87
CA GLY A 54 -6.74 -16.77 8.15
C GLY A 54 -5.31 -16.63 8.69
N ASN A 55 -4.73 -15.43 8.69
CA ASN A 55 -3.43 -15.18 9.30
C ASN A 55 -3.58 -14.58 10.70
N LYS A 56 -2.85 -15.12 11.69
CA LYS A 56 -2.83 -14.54 13.06
C LYS A 56 -1.91 -13.33 13.16
N SER A 57 -0.83 -13.35 12.38
CA SER A 57 0.14 -12.27 12.30
C SER A 57 0.57 -12.07 10.85
N LEU A 58 0.89 -10.83 10.51
CA LEU A 58 1.43 -10.44 9.22
C LEU A 58 2.83 -9.85 9.40
N ARG A 59 3.68 -10.01 8.40
CA ARG A 59 4.96 -9.30 8.30
C ARG A 59 4.86 -8.28 7.18
N LEU A 60 5.11 -7.02 7.50
CA LEU A 60 5.05 -5.91 6.57
C LEU A 60 6.46 -5.35 6.38
N LYS A 61 6.88 -5.16 5.13
CA LYS A 61 8.20 -4.60 4.82
C LYS A 61 8.07 -3.16 4.32
N PHE A 62 8.57 -2.22 5.11
CA PHE A 62 8.44 -0.78 4.92
C PHE A 62 9.76 -0.16 4.45
N HIS A 63 9.66 0.94 3.71
CA HIS A 63 10.77 1.88 3.57
C HIS A 63 10.88 2.73 4.84
N GLU A 64 12.11 3.07 5.23
CA GLU A 64 12.37 3.92 6.38
C GLU A 64 12.44 5.39 5.97
N ALA A 65 11.81 6.25 6.75
CA ALA A 65 11.90 7.69 6.58
C ALA A 65 13.12 8.23 7.35
N GLN A 66 13.70 9.31 6.84
CA GLN A 66 14.66 10.13 7.57
C GLN A 66 14.27 11.60 7.44
N THR A 67 14.68 12.39 8.42
CA THR A 67 14.57 13.84 8.34
C THR A 67 15.94 14.43 8.08
N LYS A 68 16.08 15.17 6.98
CA LYS A 68 17.30 15.88 6.62
C LYS A 68 16.94 17.32 6.29
N LEU A 69 17.56 18.28 6.99
CA LEU A 69 17.28 19.72 6.82
C LEU A 69 15.78 20.04 6.93
N ASP A 70 15.11 19.48 7.95
CA ASP A 70 13.67 19.62 8.20
C ASP A 70 12.74 19.07 7.08
N ILE A 71 13.30 18.34 6.11
CA ILE A 71 12.55 17.67 5.06
C ILE A 71 12.51 16.18 5.35
N ARG A 72 11.30 15.60 5.34
CA ARG A 72 11.09 14.16 5.45
C ARG A 72 11.29 13.50 4.10
N GLU A 73 12.28 12.63 4.00
CA GLU A 73 12.65 11.89 2.78
C GLU A 73 12.86 10.39 3.07
N VAL A 74 13.00 9.58 2.03
CA VAL A 74 13.31 8.15 2.18
C VAL A 74 14.79 7.95 2.52
N SER A 75 15.10 7.10 3.50
CA SER A 75 16.45 6.88 4.03
C SER A 75 17.29 5.84 3.29
N ASN A 76 16.72 5.23 2.25
CA ASN A 76 17.23 4.07 1.50
C ASN A 76 17.27 2.76 2.29
N GLN A 77 16.85 2.78 3.55
CA GLN A 77 16.72 1.56 4.34
C GLN A 77 15.29 1.03 4.24
N SER A 78 15.16 -0.27 4.43
CA SER A 78 13.88 -0.93 4.65
C SER A 78 13.95 -1.77 5.90
N PHE A 79 12.81 -1.99 6.52
CA PHE A 79 12.69 -2.85 7.70
C PHE A 79 11.41 -3.64 7.65
N GLU A 80 11.43 -4.80 8.29
CA GLU A 80 10.27 -5.66 8.43
C GLU A 80 9.68 -5.49 9.83
N LEU A 81 8.35 -5.49 9.89
CA LEU A 81 7.58 -5.36 11.11
C LEU A 81 6.54 -6.48 11.19
N GLY A 82 6.58 -7.24 12.27
CA GLY A 82 5.53 -8.18 12.62
C GLY A 82 4.34 -7.45 13.25
N VAL A 83 3.14 -7.70 12.75
CA VAL A 83 1.90 -7.08 13.23
C VAL A 83 0.89 -8.17 13.52
N ASN A 84 0.35 -8.16 14.74
CA ASN A 84 -0.77 -9.02 15.11
C ASN A 84 -2.05 -8.36 14.65
N ILE A 85 -2.84 -9.08 13.86
CA ILE A 85 -4.09 -8.56 13.31
C ILE A 85 -5.23 -8.92 14.26
N ASP A 86 -5.90 -7.89 14.78
CA ASP A 86 -7.09 -8.03 15.61
C ASP A 86 -8.27 -7.23 15.04
N HIS A 87 -9.42 -7.37 15.71
CA HIS A 87 -10.68 -6.71 15.32
C HIS A 87 -10.66 -5.18 15.47
N ASN A 88 -9.67 -4.61 16.17
CA ASN A 88 -9.52 -3.17 16.31
C ASN A 88 -8.57 -2.58 15.25
N MET A 89 -7.85 -3.44 14.52
CA MET A 89 -6.93 -3.03 13.47
C MET A 89 -7.44 -3.38 12.06
N TRP A 90 -8.11 -4.52 11.89
CA TRP A 90 -8.60 -4.99 10.60
C TRP A 90 -10.10 -4.78 10.43
N PHE A 91 -10.45 -4.04 9.39
CA PHE A 91 -11.82 -3.69 9.03
C PHE A 91 -12.12 -4.26 7.63
N PRO A 92 -12.58 -5.52 7.54
CA PRO A 92 -12.99 -6.10 6.27
C PRO A 92 -14.23 -5.39 5.73
N HIS A 93 -14.36 -5.31 4.40
CA HIS A 93 -15.54 -4.72 3.77
C HIS A 93 -16.82 -5.45 4.24
N PRO A 94 -17.90 -4.72 4.62
CA PRO A 94 -19.08 -5.31 5.26
C PRO A 94 -19.84 -6.31 4.38
N LYS A 95 -19.77 -6.13 3.05
CA LYS A 95 -20.32 -7.10 2.09
C LYS A 95 -19.37 -8.31 1.95
N PRO A 96 -19.82 -9.56 2.20
CA PRO A 96 -18.96 -10.74 2.19
C PRO A 96 -18.33 -11.08 0.84
N ASP A 97 -19.02 -10.79 -0.26
CA ASP A 97 -18.63 -11.03 -1.65
C ASP A 97 -17.55 -10.07 -2.16
N ILE A 98 -17.32 -8.95 -1.46
CA ILE A 98 -16.29 -7.98 -1.82
C ILE A 98 -14.98 -8.33 -1.09
N ASP A 99 -13.95 -8.69 -1.85
CA ASP A 99 -12.63 -9.07 -1.36
C ASP A 99 -11.73 -7.85 -1.11
N LEU A 100 -12.14 -6.98 -0.18
CA LEU A 100 -11.42 -5.77 0.21
C LEU A 100 -11.50 -5.55 1.72
N GLY A 101 -10.49 -4.94 2.32
CA GLY A 101 -10.54 -4.39 3.67
C GLY A 101 -9.43 -3.40 3.96
N ALA A 102 -9.50 -2.79 5.14
CA ALA A 102 -8.58 -1.77 5.59
C ALA A 102 -7.89 -2.19 6.90
N ILE A 103 -6.56 -2.07 6.94
CA ILE A 103 -5.77 -2.19 8.16
C ILE A 103 -5.44 -0.78 8.64
N LEU A 104 -5.78 -0.43 9.89
CA LEU A 104 -5.43 0.89 10.43
C LEU A 104 -3.91 1.09 10.48
N PHE A 105 -3.43 2.21 9.95
CA PHE A 105 -2.00 2.48 9.85
C PHE A 105 -1.42 3.05 11.14
N ALA A 106 -2.18 3.87 11.88
CA ALA A 106 -1.68 4.56 13.07
C ALA A 106 -1.08 3.61 14.14
N PRO A 107 -1.71 2.47 14.50
CA PRO A 107 -1.10 1.51 15.44
C PRO A 107 0.21 0.91 14.92
N ILE A 108 0.32 0.66 13.60
CA ILE A 108 1.53 0.13 12.96
C ILE A 108 2.66 1.13 13.05
N GLN A 109 2.38 2.40 12.73
CA GLN A 109 3.36 3.48 12.82
C GLN A 109 3.85 3.68 14.25
N GLN A 110 2.94 3.71 15.23
CA GLN A 110 3.30 3.81 16.65
C GLN A 110 4.16 2.63 17.10
N HIS A 111 3.85 1.41 16.63
CA HIS A 111 4.63 0.23 16.97
C HIS A 111 6.06 0.31 16.41
N ALA A 112 6.22 0.70 15.14
CA ALA A 112 7.53 0.92 14.52
C ALA A 112 8.37 1.97 15.29
N GLN A 113 7.74 3.09 15.65
CA GLN A 113 8.41 4.17 16.39
C GLN A 113 8.80 3.74 17.80
N ASN A 114 7.88 3.16 18.57
CA ASN A 114 8.10 2.87 19.98
C ASN A 114 9.05 1.68 20.21
N ILE A 115 9.01 0.66 19.35
CA ILE A 115 9.77 -0.58 19.56
C ILE A 115 11.09 -0.57 18.79
N MET A 116 11.11 0.02 17.60
CA MET A 116 12.28 -0.04 16.71
C MET A 116 12.98 1.31 16.56
N ASN A 117 12.38 2.40 17.06
CA ASN A 117 12.84 3.77 16.81
C ASN A 117 12.95 4.06 15.31
N LYS A 118 11.99 3.59 14.51
CA LYS A 118 11.93 3.76 13.06
C LYS A 118 10.67 4.49 12.64
N ASP A 119 10.79 5.35 11.64
CA ASP A 119 9.64 6.00 11.00
C ASP A 119 9.38 5.40 9.61
N ILE A 120 8.11 5.23 9.25
CA ILE A 120 7.69 4.53 8.02
C ILE A 120 7.54 5.53 6.88
N TYR A 121 8.35 5.40 5.82
CA TYR A 121 8.14 6.15 4.59
C TYR A 121 7.09 5.48 3.71
N GLY A 122 6.10 6.25 3.28
CA GLY A 122 5.03 5.83 2.36
C GLY A 122 4.29 7.05 1.80
N ILE A 123 3.80 6.93 0.58
CA ILE A 123 2.98 7.94 -0.10
C ILE A 123 1.54 7.48 -0.08
N PHE A 124 0.68 8.24 0.59
CA PHE A 124 -0.73 7.90 0.77
C PHE A 124 -1.57 8.41 -0.40
N LEU A 125 -2.25 7.49 -1.06
CA LEU A 125 -3.31 7.78 -2.03
C LEU A 125 -4.55 8.31 -1.29
N ASP A 126 -5.40 9.06 -1.98
CA ASP A 126 -6.67 9.53 -1.45
C ASP A 126 -7.82 9.32 -2.43
N ASP A 127 -9.03 9.60 -1.96
CA ASP A 127 -10.28 9.34 -2.69
C ASP A 127 -10.45 10.22 -3.93
N SER A 128 -9.68 11.29 -4.10
CA SER A 128 -9.70 12.08 -5.34
C SER A 128 -9.18 11.32 -6.56
N LEU A 129 -8.43 10.23 -6.33
CA LEU A 129 -7.91 9.35 -7.39
C LEU A 129 -8.89 8.24 -7.77
N ILE A 130 -9.97 8.06 -7.01
CA ILE A 130 -11.00 7.06 -7.27
C ILE A 130 -12.07 7.71 -8.14
N LYS A 131 -12.19 7.23 -9.38
CA LYS A 131 -13.25 7.66 -10.30
C LYS A 131 -14.54 6.91 -10.00
N ASP A 132 -15.68 7.59 -10.15
CA ASP A 132 -17.00 6.96 -10.08
C ASP A 132 -17.28 6.10 -11.33
N ASP A 133 -18.27 5.21 -11.23
CA ASP A 133 -18.63 4.27 -12.30
C ASP A 133 -19.01 4.97 -13.62
N VAL A 134 -19.63 6.16 -13.56
CA VAL A 134 -20.03 6.89 -14.77
C VAL A 134 -18.78 7.44 -15.47
N THR A 135 -17.90 8.09 -14.71
CA THR A 135 -16.63 8.60 -15.24
C THR A 135 -15.78 7.46 -15.80
N LEU A 136 -15.66 6.34 -15.08
CA LEU A 136 -14.93 5.17 -15.56
C LEU A 136 -15.49 4.64 -16.88
N GLN A 137 -16.81 4.52 -17.02
CA GLN A 137 -17.43 4.05 -18.27
C GLN A 137 -17.22 5.00 -19.44
N LEU A 138 -17.16 6.31 -19.19
CA LEU A 138 -16.95 7.32 -20.23
C LEU A 138 -15.49 7.42 -20.67
N GLU A 139 -14.56 7.18 -19.77
CA GLU A 139 -13.12 7.37 -20.00
C GLU A 139 -12.37 6.08 -20.32
N SER A 140 -12.93 4.90 -20.01
CA SER A 140 -12.28 3.62 -20.29
C SER A 140 -12.46 3.22 -21.75
N ASP A 141 -11.36 2.98 -22.44
CA ASP A 141 -11.32 2.41 -23.79
C ASP A 141 -10.89 0.92 -23.76
N VAL A 142 -11.22 0.22 -24.84
CA VAL A 142 -10.91 -1.19 -25.09
C VAL A 142 -9.41 -1.46 -25.16
N SER A 143 -8.60 -0.43 -25.45
CA SER A 143 -7.15 -0.53 -25.60
C SER A 143 -6.38 0.47 -24.72
N ASP A 144 -6.93 0.81 -23.55
CA ASP A 144 -6.26 1.66 -22.58
C ASP A 144 -5.01 1.01 -22.01
N ASP A 145 -3.93 1.77 -21.96
CA ASP A 145 -2.73 1.38 -21.23
C ASP A 145 -3.02 1.32 -19.72
N ILE A 146 -2.84 0.14 -19.12
CA ILE A 146 -2.93 -0.06 -17.67
C ILE A 146 -1.53 -0.19 -17.08
N LEU A 147 -1.27 0.60 -16.05
CA LEU A 147 -0.11 0.41 -15.18
C LEU A 147 -0.56 -0.29 -13.89
N MET A 148 0.01 -1.46 -13.62
CA MET A 148 -0.21 -2.21 -12.40
C MET A 148 1.03 -2.16 -11.53
N ILE A 149 0.85 -1.98 -10.22
CA ILE A 149 1.93 -1.94 -9.25
C ILE A 149 1.59 -2.80 -8.03
N GLY A 150 2.55 -3.61 -7.58
CA GLY A 150 2.41 -4.41 -6.38
C GLY A 150 3.43 -5.55 -6.32
N TYR A 151 3.12 -6.56 -5.53
CA TYR A 151 3.98 -7.71 -5.24
C TYR A 151 3.33 -9.01 -5.76
N PRO A 152 3.10 -9.13 -7.09
CA PRO A 152 2.36 -10.25 -7.65
C PRO A 152 3.09 -11.55 -7.37
N ILE A 153 2.36 -12.59 -6.93
CA ILE A 153 2.88 -13.95 -6.63
C ILE A 153 4.14 -13.95 -5.74
N GLY A 154 4.32 -12.93 -4.90
CA GLY A 154 5.49 -12.81 -4.05
C GLY A 154 6.78 -12.54 -4.81
N LEU A 155 6.71 -11.94 -6.01
CA LEU A 155 7.89 -11.41 -6.71
C LEU A 155 8.08 -9.94 -6.35
N TRP A 156 9.30 -9.57 -5.99
CA TRP A 156 9.68 -8.20 -5.65
C TRP A 156 11.19 -8.02 -5.80
N ASP A 157 11.66 -6.77 -5.79
CA ASP A 157 13.08 -6.47 -5.67
C ASP A 157 13.51 -6.68 -4.21
N ASP A 158 14.15 -7.81 -3.92
CA ASP A 158 14.57 -8.20 -2.57
C ASP A 158 15.67 -7.31 -2.00
N ILE A 159 16.50 -6.73 -2.86
CA ILE A 159 17.58 -5.82 -2.52
C ILE A 159 17.03 -4.44 -2.15
N ASN A 160 16.11 -3.89 -2.94
CA ASN A 160 15.65 -2.50 -2.78
C ASN A 160 14.24 -2.35 -2.18
N ASN A 161 13.53 -3.47 -1.97
CA ASN A 161 12.14 -3.51 -1.48
C ASN A 161 11.11 -2.81 -2.38
N PHE A 162 11.34 -2.80 -3.69
CA PHE A 162 10.38 -2.20 -4.61
C PHE A 162 9.34 -3.20 -5.12
N PRO A 163 8.09 -2.74 -5.35
CA PRO A 163 7.09 -3.52 -6.05
C PRO A 163 7.48 -3.71 -7.52
N ILE A 164 6.84 -4.67 -8.16
CA ILE A 164 6.92 -4.83 -9.61
C ILE A 164 5.92 -3.88 -10.26
N VAL A 165 6.43 -3.13 -11.23
CA VAL A 165 5.61 -2.32 -12.13
C VAL A 165 5.40 -3.10 -13.42
N ARG A 166 4.14 -3.32 -13.80
CA ARG A 166 3.75 -3.97 -15.06
C ARG A 166 2.92 -3.01 -15.89
N LYS A 167 3.23 -2.91 -17.18
CA LYS A 167 2.39 -2.21 -18.15
C LYS A 167 1.66 -3.24 -19.00
N GLY A 168 0.36 -3.08 -19.13
CA GLY A 168 -0.50 -3.87 -20.01
C GLY A 168 -1.45 -2.96 -20.77
N ILE A 169 -2.33 -3.57 -21.55
CA ILE A 169 -3.46 -2.89 -22.18
C ILE A 169 -4.75 -3.57 -21.71
N THR A 170 -5.84 -2.82 -21.57
CA THR A 170 -7.18 -3.42 -21.45
C THR A 170 -7.40 -4.34 -22.66
N ALA A 171 -8.08 -5.45 -22.42
CA ALA A 171 -8.48 -6.37 -23.46
C ALA A 171 -9.89 -6.86 -23.11
N ILE A 172 -10.82 -6.67 -24.03
CA ILE A 172 -12.14 -7.29 -23.93
C ILE A 172 -12.13 -8.62 -24.67
N LEU A 173 -12.77 -9.63 -24.08
CA LEU A 173 -13.20 -10.81 -24.80
C LEU A 173 -14.58 -10.46 -25.38
N LEU A 174 -14.70 -10.38 -26.71
CA LEU A 174 -15.99 -10.32 -27.39
C LEU A 174 -16.63 -11.72 -27.45
#